data_AF-A0A2X1BEV9-F1
#
_entry.id   AF-A0A2X1BEV9-F1
#
_cell.length_a   1.000
_cell.length_b   1.000
_cell.length_c   1.000
_cell.angle_alpha   90.00
_cell.angle_beta   90.00
_cell.angle_gamma   90.00
#
_symmetry.space_group_name_H-M   'P 1'
#
loop_
_entity.id
_entity.type
_entity.pdbx_description
1 polymer ?
#
loop_
_entity_poly.entity_id
_entity_poly.type
_entity_poly.pdbx_seq_one_letter_code
_entity_poly.pdbx_strand_id
1 'polypeptide(L)' 'MAEAGLEGFRTEWAPSVADLLIDPAVSFALKDVLRTWEVRDPVDAARDARLLAEVLERRADEAMSWIV' A
#
# COMPACT_ATOMS: atom_id res chain seq x y z
N MET A 1 9.35 -19.63 35.72
CA MET A 1 9.73 -18.23 35.99
C MET A 1 11.01 -17.90 35.23
N ALA A 2 10.88 -17.31 34.05
CA ALA A 2 11.37 -15.97 33.70
C ALA A 2 11.10 -15.80 32.21
N GLU A 3 9.91 -15.26 31.92
CA GLU A 3 9.56 -14.73 30.61
C GLU A 3 10.14 -13.33 30.50
N ALA A 4 10.92 -13.06 29.45
CA ALA A 4 11.20 -11.70 28.97
C ALA A 4 11.86 -11.81 27.60
N GLY A 5 11.13 -11.43 26.56
CA GLY A 5 11.64 -11.35 25.18
C GLY A 5 10.56 -11.35 24.10
N LEU A 6 9.34 -10.88 24.39
CA LEU A 6 8.32 -10.60 23.38
C LEU A 6 8.52 -9.17 22.84
N GLU A 7 9.60 -8.94 22.11
CA GLU A 7 9.82 -7.68 21.39
C GLU A 7 10.27 -7.96 19.96
N GLY A 8 9.28 -7.89 19.04
CA GLY A 8 9.51 -7.08 17.84
C GLY A 8 10.08 -7.76 16.60
N PHE A 9 9.78 -9.02 16.31
CA PHE A 9 9.91 -9.53 14.94
C PHE A 9 8.52 -9.73 14.30
N ARG A 10 7.77 -8.62 14.13
CA ARG A 10 7.00 -8.54 12.88
C ARG A 10 8.02 -8.26 11.77
N THR A 11 8.68 -9.30 11.29
CA THR A 11 9.00 -9.33 9.86
C THR A 11 7.66 -9.47 9.15
N GLU A 12 6.92 -8.37 9.09
CA GLU A 12 5.73 -8.23 8.28
C GLU A 12 6.16 -8.54 6.85
N TRP A 13 5.77 -9.71 6.36
CA TRP A 13 5.94 -10.05 4.96
C TRP A 13 5.12 -9.02 4.18
N ALA A 14 5.78 -7.95 3.74
CA ALA A 14 5.17 -7.02 2.80
C ALA A 14 4.85 -7.85 1.55
N PRO A 15 3.58 -7.90 1.09
CA PRO A 15 3.22 -8.68 -0.06
C PRO A 15 4.05 -8.22 -1.26
N SER A 16 4.58 -9.18 -2.02
CA SER A 16 5.29 -8.85 -3.25
C SER A 16 4.33 -8.33 -4.31
N VAL A 17 4.86 -7.64 -5.33
CA VAL A 17 4.04 -7.22 -6.48
C VAL A 17 3.33 -8.42 -7.13
N ALA A 18 4.01 -9.56 -7.25
CA ALA A 18 3.43 -10.78 -7.79
C ALA A 18 2.23 -11.28 -6.95
N ASP A 19 2.35 -11.24 -5.61
CA ASP A 19 1.27 -11.62 -4.70
C ASP A 19 0.04 -10.72 -4.90
N LEU A 20 0.25 -9.41 -5.00
CA LEU A 20 -0.84 -8.45 -5.22
C LEU A 20 -1.51 -8.59 -6.60
N LEU A 21 -0.77 -9.01 -7.62
CA LEU A 21 -1.32 -9.20 -8.96
C LEU A 21 -2.24 -10.43 -9.06
N ILE A 22 -1.97 -11.49 -8.30
CA ILE A 22 -2.78 -12.71 -8.29
C ILE A 22 -3.95 -12.63 -7.30
N ASP A 23 -3.89 -11.74 -6.30
CA ASP A 23 -4.92 -11.61 -5.28
C ASP A 23 -6.24 -11.06 -5.87
N PRO A 24 -7.35 -11.82 -5.85
CA PRO A 24 -8.64 -11.35 -6.35
C PRO A 24 -9.27 -10.21 -5.53
N ALA A 25 -8.83 -10.00 -4.29
CA ALA A 25 -9.29 -8.90 -3.44
C ALA A 25 -8.67 -7.55 -3.83
N VAL A 26 -7.54 -7.56 -4.55
CA VAL A 26 -6.89 -6.35 -5.04
C VAL A 26 -7.62 -5.82 -6.27
N SER A 27 -7.99 -4.54 -6.23
CA SER A 27 -8.70 -3.88 -7.33
C SER A 27 -7.91 -3.93 -8.65
N PHE A 28 -8.60 -4.09 -9.78
CA PHE A 28 -7.98 -4.07 -11.10
C PHE A 28 -7.17 -2.80 -11.36
N ALA A 29 -7.67 -1.65 -10.89
CA ALA A 29 -6.97 -0.37 -11.02
C ALA A 29 -5.60 -0.38 -10.33
N LEU A 30 -5.51 -0.92 -9.11
CA LEU A 30 -4.23 -1.04 -8.41
C LEU A 30 -3.28 -2.03 -9.12
N LYS A 31 -3.80 -3.12 -9.66
CA LYS A 31 -2.99 -4.07 -10.46
C LYS A 31 -2.41 -3.41 -11.71
N ASP A 32 -3.18 -2.56 -12.38
CA ASP A 32 -2.70 -1.84 -13.56
C ASP A 32 -1.62 -0.81 -13.21
N VAL A 33 -1.75 -0.12 -12.07
CA VAL A 33 -0.68 0.74 -11.54
C VAL A 33 0.58 -0.07 -11.28
N LEU A 34 0.48 -1.22 -10.60
CA LEU A 34 1.62 -2.08 -10.31
C LEU A 34 2.33 -2.57 -11.58
N ARG A 35 1.57 -3.00 -12.60
CA ARG A 35 2.14 -3.40 -13.90
C ARG A 35 2.79 -2.24 -14.64
N THR A 36 2.16 -1.06 -14.61
CA THR A 36 2.68 0.13 -15.28
C THR A 36 3.98 0.62 -14.64
N TRP A 37 4.09 0.48 -13.31
CA TRP A 37 5.24 0.94 -12.56
C TRP A 37 6.38 -0.09 -12.45
N GLU A 38 6.15 -1.35 -12.85
CA GLU A 38 7.18 -2.40 -12.87
C GLU A 38 8.43 -1.99 -13.68
N VAL A 39 8.26 -1.18 -14.73
CA VAL A 39 9.35 -0.69 -15.59
C VAL A 39 9.97 0.63 -15.12
N ARG A 40 9.47 1.23 -14.04
CA ARG A 40 9.94 2.52 -13.51
C ARG A 40 11.06 2.33 -12.49
N ASP A 41 11.81 3.41 -12.27
CA ASP A 41 12.71 3.46 -11.12
C ASP A 41 11.91 3.26 -9.82
N PRO A 42 12.33 2.33 -8.94
CA PRO A 42 11.56 1.99 -7.75
C PRO A 42 11.49 3.14 -6.73
N VAL A 43 12.46 4.05 -6.70
CA VAL A 43 12.45 5.22 -5.79
C VAL A 43 11.41 6.24 -6.27
N ASP A 44 11.36 6.49 -7.58
CA ASP A 44 10.34 7.38 -8.16
C ASP A 44 8.94 6.79 -8.04
N ALA A 45 8.77 5.48 -8.30
CA ALA A 45 7.49 4.81 -8.13
C ALA A 45 6.98 4.88 -6.68
N ALA A 46 7.86 4.69 -5.69
CA ALA A 46 7.52 4.81 -4.28
C ALA A 46 7.13 6.25 -3.90
N ARG A 47 7.84 7.26 -4.45
CA ARG A 47 7.50 8.67 -4.24
C ARG A 47 6.11 9.00 -4.80
N ASP A 48 5.82 8.55 -6.02
CA ASP A 48 4.52 8.77 -6.65
C ASP A 48 3.39 8.02 -5.93
N ALA A 49 3.66 6.82 -5.42
CA ALA A 49 2.71 6.07 -4.59
C ALA A 49 2.29 6.87 -3.36
N ARG A 50 3.25 7.51 -2.69
CA ARG A 50 3.00 8.33 -1.51
C ARG A 50 2.15 9.56 -1.84
N LEU A 51 2.49 10.26 -2.92
CA LEU A 51 1.71 11.41 -3.39
C LEU A 51 0.28 11.00 -3.76
N LEU A 52 0.11 9.85 -4.41
CA LEU A 52 -1.20 9.30 -4.75
C LEU A 52 -2.02 9.00 -3.49
N ALA A 53 -1.41 8.36 -2.48
CA ALA A 53 -2.06 8.07 -1.21
C ALA A 53 -2.54 9.34 -0.51
N GLU A 54 -1.66 10.35 -0.36
CA GLU A 54 -1.98 11.63 0.27
C GLU A 54 -3.18 12.33 -0.41
N VAL A 55 -3.24 12.30 -1.75
CA VAL A 55 -4.36 12.90 -2.50
C VAL A 55 -5.66 12.11 -2.31
N LEU A 56 -5.61 10.78 -2.31
CA LEU A 56 -6.79 9.93 -2.16
C LEU A 56 -7.36 10.00 -0.74
N GLU A 57 -6.50 10.00 0.28
CA GLU A 57 -6.88 10.17 1.69
C GLU A 57 -7.59 11.51 1.88
N ARG A 58 -6.99 12.60 1.41
CA ARG A 58 -7.62 13.92 1.44
C ARG A 58 -8.99 13.93 0.77
N ARG A 59 -9.12 13.27 -0.40
CA ARG A 59 -10.40 13.20 -1.11
C ARG A 59 -11.45 12.39 -0.34
N ALA A 60 -11.03 11.34 0.35
CA ALA A 60 -11.90 10.53 1.19
C ALA A 60 -12.38 11.33 2.41
N ASP A 61 -11.48 12.08 3.06
CA ASP A 61 -11.80 12.96 4.18
C ASP A 61 -12.78 14.06 3.78
N GLU A 62 -12.55 14.72 2.63
CA GLU A 62 -13.47 15.72 2.08
C GLU A 62 -14.86 15.11 1.79
N ALA A 63 -14.92 13.89 1.24
CA ALA A 63 -16.18 13.21 0.96
C ALA A 63 -16.94 12.82 2.24
N MET A 64 -16.22 12.38 3.29
CA MET A 64 -16.83 12.05 4.58
C MET A 64 -17.26 13.30 5.35
N SER A 65 -16.50 14.40 5.26
CA SER A 65 -16.85 15.69 5.89
C SER A 65 -18.09 16.33 5.28
N TRP A 66 -18.48 15.98 4.05
CA TRP A 66 -19.70 16.47 3.41
C TRP A 66 -20.96 15.70 3.85
N ILE A 67 -20.79 14.49 4.41
CA ILE A 67 -21.89 13.60 4.78
C ILE A 67 -22.39 13.87 6.22
N VAL A 68 -21.63 14.62 7.02
CA VAL A 68 -21.97 15.05 8.39
C VAL A 68 -22.43 16.51 8.38
#